data_AF-X8CE13-F1
#
_entry.id   AF-X8CE13-F1
#
_cell.length_a   1.000
_cell.length_b   1.000
_cell.length_c   1.000
_cell.angle_alpha   90.00
_cell.angle_beta   90.00
_cell.angle_gamma   90.00
#
_symmetry.space_group_name_H-M   'P 1'
#
loop_
_entity.id
_entity.type
_entity.pdbx_description
1 polymer ?
#
loop_
_entity_poly.entity_id
_entity_poly.type
_entity_poly.pdbx_seq_one_letter_code
_entity_poly.pdbx_strand_id
1 'polypeptide(L)'
;MADTEHPESTDHPPAAKGTDMTVPEMRQWLRNWVGKAVGRSPDDIDESVPMVELGLSSRDAVAMAADIEDMTGVTLSVAVAFQHPTIESLATRIVEGEPEIDTAADDAMDWTRTGPAERVDIAIVGLSTRLPGDMNSPDETWQALMEGRDAITDLPEGRWSEFLDEPRIAARVGAARTRGGYLKDIKGFDSEFFAVAKTEADNIDPQQRMALELTWEALEHARIPASSLRGEAVGVYVGFSNNDYQFLAVSDPTVAHPYAITGTASSIIANRVSYFYDFRGPSVALDTACSSSLVATHQAVQALRNGECDVAVAGGVNALLTPLVTLGFDEIGQVLSPDGRIKSFSSDADGYTRSEGGGMFVLKRVDDARRDGDQILAVIAGSAVNHDGRSNGLIAPNQDAQAEVLRRAYKDAGIDPRTVDYIEAHGTGTVLGDPIEAEALGRIVGRGRPADRPALLGAVKTNVGHLESAAGAASLAKVVLALQHDKLPPSINFAGPSPYIDFDGMRLKVVDSATDWPRYGGYALAGCPALASAGPTRTWWCARSCRATWWSASPSPPPSRGRRSRRGPHARGPLAAVR
;
A
#
# COMPACT_ATOMS: atom_id res chain seq x y z
N MET A 1 -47.07 11.89 47.23
CA MET A 1 -47.40 10.46 47.14
C MET A 1 -47.57 10.13 45.68
N ALA A 2 -47.05 8.97 45.28
CA ALA A 2 -46.89 8.44 43.93
C ALA A 2 -45.67 8.96 43.15
N ASP A 3 -44.53 8.32 43.47
CA ASP A 3 -43.44 8.04 42.54
C ASP A 3 -43.96 7.22 41.34
N THR A 4 -43.50 7.54 40.14
CA THR A 4 -43.57 6.65 38.98
C THR A 4 -42.22 6.68 38.28
N GLU A 5 -41.43 5.65 38.55
CA GLU A 5 -40.26 5.24 37.78
C GLU A 5 -40.69 4.83 36.36
N HIS A 6 -39.98 5.32 35.35
CA HIS A 6 -39.99 4.77 33.99
C HIS A 6 -38.71 3.96 33.81
N PRO A 7 -38.76 2.70 33.37
CA PRO A 7 -37.57 1.90 33.14
C PRO A 7 -36.90 2.34 31.84
N GLU A 8 -35.59 2.56 31.91
CA GLU A 8 -34.70 2.70 30.75
C GLU A 8 -34.70 1.40 29.94
N SER A 9 -35.14 1.46 28.69
CA SER A 9 -34.98 0.38 27.71
C SER A 9 -33.69 0.61 26.92
N THR A 10 -32.59 0.03 27.37
CA THR A 10 -31.38 -0.16 26.56
C THR A 10 -31.62 -1.32 25.60
N ASP A 11 -32.07 -1.01 24.39
CA ASP A 11 -32.23 -2.00 23.32
C ASP A 11 -30.88 -2.20 22.63
N HIS A 12 -30.01 -3.00 23.26
CA HIS A 12 -28.89 -3.63 22.57
C HIS A 12 -29.45 -4.76 21.69
N PRO A 13 -29.00 -4.92 20.44
CA PRO A 13 -29.31 -6.12 19.68
C PRO A 13 -28.84 -7.35 20.47
N PRO A 14 -29.62 -8.43 20.52
CA PRO A 14 -29.28 -9.60 21.34
C PRO A 14 -27.97 -10.20 20.84
N ALA A 15 -27.03 -10.41 21.77
CA ALA A 15 -25.85 -11.24 21.53
C ALA A 15 -26.28 -12.58 20.94
N ALA A 16 -25.61 -13.01 19.87
CA ALA A 16 -25.82 -14.33 19.28
C ALA A 16 -25.71 -15.38 20.39
N LYS A 17 -26.75 -16.22 20.54
CA LYS A 17 -26.72 -17.33 21.49
C LYS A 17 -25.54 -18.23 21.15
N GLY A 18 -24.57 -18.33 22.06
CA GLY A 18 -23.52 -19.34 21.98
C GLY A 18 -24.13 -20.73 21.82
N THR A 19 -23.46 -21.58 21.07
CA THR A 19 -23.89 -22.95 20.82
C THR A 19 -23.93 -23.76 22.12
N ASP A 20 -24.87 -24.71 22.26
CA ASP A 20 -24.89 -25.67 23.38
C ASP A 20 -23.72 -26.70 23.31
N MET A 21 -22.82 -26.56 22.33
CA MET A 21 -21.68 -27.45 22.11
C MET A 21 -20.41 -26.89 22.76
N THR A 22 -19.63 -27.75 23.39
CA THR A 22 -18.29 -27.40 23.89
C THR A 22 -17.23 -27.41 22.78
N VAL A 23 -16.11 -26.69 22.95
CA VAL A 23 -15.00 -26.70 21.98
C VAL A 23 -14.52 -28.12 21.65
N PRO A 24 -14.31 -29.05 22.60
CA PRO A 24 -13.95 -30.43 22.29
C PRO A 24 -14.98 -31.18 21.42
N GLU A 25 -16.27 -30.94 21.65
CA GLU A 25 -17.35 -31.56 20.85
C GLU A 25 -17.36 -31.01 19.42
N MET A 26 -17.15 -29.70 19.26
CA MET A 26 -17.02 -29.07 17.94
C MET A 26 -15.77 -29.54 17.20
N ARG A 27 -14.63 -29.66 17.90
CA ARG A 27 -13.38 -30.22 17.34
C ARG A 27 -13.60 -31.66 16.86
N GLN A 28 -14.31 -32.49 17.63
CA GLN A 28 -14.64 -33.86 17.23
C GLN A 28 -15.56 -33.89 16.00
N TRP A 29 -16.57 -33.02 15.96
CA TRP A 29 -17.46 -32.92 14.81
C TRP A 29 -16.69 -32.52 13.53
N LEU A 30 -15.85 -31.50 13.62
CA LEU A 30 -15.01 -31.04 12.50
C LEU A 30 -14.02 -32.11 12.04
N ARG A 31 -13.38 -32.86 12.96
CA ARG A 31 -12.53 -34.01 12.59
C ARG A 31 -13.31 -35.06 11.81
N ASN A 32 -14.53 -35.37 12.25
CA ASN A 32 -15.39 -36.34 11.56
C ASN A 32 -15.80 -35.85 10.17
N TRP A 33 -16.13 -34.56 10.06
CA TRP A 33 -16.50 -33.92 8.80
C TRP A 33 -15.33 -33.92 7.82
N VAL A 34 -14.17 -33.40 8.24
CA VAL A 34 -12.93 -33.35 7.46
C VAL A 34 -12.51 -34.76 7.04
N GLY A 35 -12.47 -35.70 7.98
CA GLY A 35 -12.12 -37.11 7.70
C GLY A 35 -13.02 -37.73 6.64
N LYS A 36 -14.34 -37.46 6.68
CA LYS A 36 -15.28 -37.92 5.66
C LYS A 36 -15.03 -37.27 4.29
N ALA A 37 -14.75 -35.97 4.26
CA ALA A 37 -14.50 -35.23 3.02
C ALA A 37 -13.22 -35.70 2.31
N VAL A 38 -12.15 -35.95 3.06
CA VAL A 38 -10.83 -36.34 2.51
C VAL A 38 -10.57 -37.85 2.49
N GLY A 39 -11.54 -38.65 2.97
CA GLY A 39 -11.46 -40.11 2.97
C GLY A 39 -10.44 -40.69 3.97
N ARG A 40 -10.23 -40.02 5.11
CA ARG A 40 -9.28 -40.44 6.17
C ARG A 40 -10.00 -40.69 7.50
N SER A 41 -9.39 -41.49 8.36
CA SER A 41 -9.90 -41.67 9.73
C SER A 41 -9.86 -40.33 10.49
N PRO A 42 -10.89 -39.97 11.27
CA PRO A 42 -10.87 -38.76 12.11
C PRO A 42 -9.68 -38.71 13.08
N ASP A 43 -9.18 -39.88 13.53
CA ASP A 43 -8.03 -39.99 14.43
C ASP A 43 -6.69 -39.67 13.74
N ASP A 44 -6.64 -39.70 12.41
CA ASP A 44 -5.43 -39.39 11.61
C ASP A 44 -5.38 -37.92 11.17
N ILE A 45 -6.36 -37.11 11.57
CA ILE A 45 -6.47 -35.70 11.20
C ILE A 45 -5.73 -34.84 12.24
N ASP A 46 -4.66 -34.19 11.80
CA ASP A 46 -3.94 -33.19 12.60
C ASP A 46 -4.75 -31.89 12.64
N GLU A 47 -5.24 -31.55 13.83
CA GLU A 47 -6.10 -30.40 14.06
C GLU A 47 -5.38 -29.05 14.05
N SER A 48 -4.05 -29.07 14.05
CA SER A 48 -3.18 -27.88 14.00
C SER A 48 -2.79 -27.50 12.56
N VAL A 49 -3.11 -28.35 11.59
CA VAL A 49 -2.80 -28.14 10.18
C VAL A 49 -3.99 -27.46 9.48
N PRO A 50 -3.75 -26.48 8.58
CA PRO A 50 -4.81 -25.91 7.76
C PRO A 50 -5.60 -26.97 7.00
N MET A 51 -6.92 -26.88 7.03
CA MET A 51 -7.81 -27.85 6.38
C MET A 51 -7.59 -27.99 4.87
N VAL A 52 -7.11 -26.93 4.20
CA VAL A 52 -6.70 -26.99 2.78
C VAL A 52 -5.49 -27.92 2.57
N GLU A 53 -4.52 -27.92 3.49
CA GLU A 53 -3.36 -28.84 3.44
C GLU A 53 -3.79 -30.29 3.70
N LEU A 54 -4.92 -30.50 4.38
CA LEU A 54 -5.53 -31.82 4.59
C LEU A 54 -6.29 -32.33 3.36
N GLY A 55 -6.49 -31.47 2.34
CA GLY A 55 -7.14 -31.82 1.08
C GLY A 55 -8.56 -31.27 0.90
N LEU A 56 -9.03 -30.36 1.75
CA LEU A 56 -10.31 -29.68 1.52
C LEU A 56 -10.25 -28.73 0.33
N SER A 57 -11.23 -28.83 -0.56
CA SER A 57 -11.45 -27.86 -1.64
C SER A 57 -12.31 -26.68 -1.18
N SER A 58 -12.35 -25.60 -1.97
CA SER A 58 -13.24 -24.45 -1.69
C SER A 58 -14.73 -24.83 -1.68
N ARG A 59 -15.13 -25.88 -2.41
CA ARG A 59 -16.50 -26.41 -2.37
C ARG A 59 -16.80 -27.07 -1.02
N ASP A 60 -15.82 -27.78 -0.47
CA ASP A 60 -15.94 -28.43 0.83
C ASP A 60 -16.03 -27.39 1.95
N ALA A 61 -15.29 -26.29 1.85
CA ALA A 61 -15.38 -25.18 2.81
C ALA A 61 -16.78 -24.54 2.84
N VAL A 62 -17.43 -24.36 1.68
CA VAL A 62 -18.80 -23.82 1.60
C VAL A 62 -19.82 -24.81 2.18
N ALA A 63 -19.70 -26.10 1.87
CA ALA A 63 -20.58 -27.13 2.42
C ALA A 63 -20.44 -27.23 3.95
N MET A 64 -19.20 -27.17 4.45
CA MET A 64 -18.91 -27.17 5.88
C MET A 64 -19.50 -25.95 6.58
N ALA A 65 -19.39 -24.75 6.00
CA ALA A 65 -19.97 -23.54 6.56
C ALA A 65 -21.50 -23.62 6.65
N ALA A 66 -22.17 -24.17 5.63
CA ALA A 66 -23.62 -24.39 5.65
C ALA A 66 -24.03 -25.42 6.72
N ASP A 67 -23.32 -26.55 6.81
CA ASP A 67 -23.59 -27.57 7.84
C ASP A 67 -23.38 -27.03 9.26
N ILE A 68 -22.38 -26.15 9.46
CA ILE A 68 -22.15 -25.48 10.74
C ILE A 68 -23.29 -24.51 11.03
N GLU A 69 -23.71 -23.69 10.08
CA GLU A 69 -24.82 -22.74 10.26
C GLU A 69 -26.12 -23.46 10.61
N ASP A 70 -26.45 -24.54 9.91
CA ASP A 70 -27.61 -25.39 10.20
C ASP A 70 -27.55 -26.01 11.61
N MET A 71 -26.36 -26.42 12.06
CA MET A 71 -26.16 -27.06 13.36
C MET A 71 -26.14 -26.06 14.53
N THR A 72 -25.57 -24.88 14.31
CA THR A 72 -25.20 -23.94 15.37
C THR A 72 -26.04 -22.68 15.41
N GLY A 73 -26.74 -22.36 14.32
CA GLY A 73 -27.37 -21.06 14.10
C GLY A 73 -26.37 -19.91 13.93
N VAL A 74 -25.06 -20.21 13.88
CA VAL A 74 -24.00 -19.22 13.65
C VAL A 74 -23.73 -19.14 12.16
N THR A 75 -24.10 -18.02 11.54
CA THR A 75 -23.69 -17.72 10.17
C THR A 75 -22.19 -17.47 10.15
N LEU A 76 -21.43 -18.43 9.62
CA LEU A 76 -20.00 -18.26 9.39
C LEU A 76 -19.82 -17.44 8.11
N SER A 77 -19.37 -16.19 8.26
CA SER A 77 -18.90 -15.46 7.09
C SER A 77 -17.71 -16.21 6.49
N VAL A 78 -17.54 -16.10 5.16
CA VAL A 78 -16.38 -16.69 4.46
C VAL A 78 -15.07 -16.19 5.08
N ALA A 79 -15.04 -14.94 5.56
CA ALA A 79 -13.90 -14.37 6.28
C ALA A 79 -13.56 -15.15 7.55
N VAL A 80 -14.54 -15.58 8.36
CA VAL A 80 -14.29 -16.35 9.59
C VAL A 80 -13.71 -17.73 9.29
N ALA A 81 -14.24 -18.45 8.30
CA ALA A 81 -13.66 -19.73 7.87
C ALA A 81 -12.24 -19.54 7.30
N PHE A 82 -11.96 -18.38 6.69
CA PHE A 82 -10.64 -17.98 6.20
C PHE A 82 -9.71 -17.35 7.26
N GLN A 83 -10.17 -17.04 8.45
CA GLN A 83 -9.34 -16.56 9.56
C GLN A 83 -8.95 -17.71 10.50
N HIS A 84 -9.73 -18.79 10.50
CA HIS A 84 -9.55 -19.95 11.37
C HIS A 84 -9.38 -21.23 10.52
N PRO A 85 -8.17 -21.45 9.92
CA PRO A 85 -7.94 -22.52 8.95
C PRO A 85 -7.91 -23.91 9.54
N THR A 86 -7.72 -24.02 10.86
CA THR A 86 -7.48 -25.29 11.54
C THR A 86 -8.74 -25.72 12.28
N ILE A 87 -8.89 -27.02 12.50
CA ILE A 87 -10.04 -27.56 13.25
C ILE A 87 -10.08 -26.96 14.65
N GLU A 88 -8.93 -26.83 15.29
CA GLU A 88 -8.83 -26.25 16.62
C GLU A 88 -9.27 -24.78 16.65
N SER A 89 -8.74 -23.96 15.74
CA SER A 89 -9.05 -22.52 15.70
C SER A 89 -10.51 -22.26 15.30
N LEU A 90 -11.06 -23.02 14.35
CA LEU A 90 -12.44 -22.87 13.90
C LEU A 90 -13.42 -23.34 14.96
N ALA A 91 -13.17 -24.47 15.63
CA ALA A 91 -14.02 -24.94 16.71
C ALA A 91 -14.10 -23.95 17.87
N THR A 92 -12.95 -23.40 18.25
CA THR A 92 -12.85 -22.37 19.29
C THR A 92 -13.67 -21.15 18.88
N ARG A 93 -13.51 -20.67 17.64
CA ARG A 93 -14.25 -19.51 17.11
C ARG A 93 -15.77 -19.70 17.04
N ILE A 94 -16.24 -20.90 16.70
CA ILE A 94 -17.68 -21.20 16.59
C ILE A 94 -18.33 -21.24 17.98
N VAL A 95 -17.64 -21.84 18.96
CA VAL A 95 -18.20 -22.06 20.30
C VAL A 95 -18.02 -20.85 21.21
N GLU A 96 -16.82 -20.26 21.23
CA GLU A 96 -16.46 -19.18 22.15
C GLU A 96 -16.79 -17.79 21.57
N GLY A 97 -17.17 -17.70 20.28
CA GLY A 97 -17.39 -16.44 19.60
C GLY A 97 -16.07 -15.80 19.13
N GLU A 98 -16.11 -14.52 18.72
CA GLU A 98 -14.83 -13.79 18.59
C GLU A 98 -14.19 -13.75 19.97
N PRO A 99 -12.90 -14.07 20.10
CA PRO A 99 -12.22 -13.78 21.35
C PRO A 99 -12.45 -12.30 21.65
N GLU A 100 -12.92 -11.98 22.86
CA GLU A 100 -12.81 -10.61 23.36
C GLU A 100 -11.34 -10.25 23.23
N ILE A 101 -11.04 -9.41 22.24
CA ILE A 101 -9.68 -9.00 21.97
C ILE A 101 -9.22 -8.34 23.28
N ASP A 102 -8.17 -8.87 23.89
CA ASP A 102 -7.54 -8.24 25.06
C ASP A 102 -6.96 -6.90 24.60
N THR A 103 -7.83 -5.93 24.69
CA THR A 103 -7.67 -4.58 24.17
C THR A 103 -7.21 -3.62 25.26
N ALA A 104 -7.12 -4.12 26.50
CA ALA A 104 -6.54 -3.38 27.60
C ALA A 104 -5.10 -2.96 27.28
N ALA A 105 -4.36 -3.79 26.53
CA ALA A 105 -3.02 -3.48 26.08
C ALA A 105 -2.98 -2.27 25.14
N ASP A 106 -3.93 -2.13 24.21
CA ASP A 106 -4.00 -1.01 23.26
C ASP A 106 -4.54 0.27 23.89
N ASP A 107 -5.55 0.16 24.76
CA ASP A 107 -6.12 1.32 25.46
C ASP A 107 -5.15 1.91 26.50
N ALA A 108 -4.30 1.06 27.09
CA ALA A 108 -3.22 1.46 27.98
C ALA A 108 -1.91 1.74 27.22
N MET A 109 -1.87 1.56 25.90
CA MET A 109 -0.64 1.75 25.12
C MET A 109 -0.29 3.23 25.09
N ASP A 110 0.87 3.54 25.66
CA ASP A 110 1.49 4.84 25.46
C ASP A 110 1.98 4.92 24.01
N TRP A 111 1.34 5.76 23.19
CA TRP A 111 1.71 5.98 21.79
C TRP A 111 2.91 6.90 21.64
N THR A 112 3.41 7.50 22.72
CA THR A 112 4.60 8.35 22.65
C THR A 112 5.84 7.56 22.24
N ARG A 113 6.79 8.24 21.58
CA ARG A 113 8.05 7.61 21.16
C ARG A 113 8.85 7.17 22.39
N THR A 114 9.12 5.87 22.49
CA THR A 114 10.07 5.32 23.46
C THR A 114 11.44 5.17 22.80
N GLY A 115 12.42 6.00 23.18
CA GLY A 115 13.77 6.00 22.62
C GLY A 115 14.52 7.30 22.91
N PRO A 116 15.80 7.43 22.51
CA PRO A 116 16.54 8.69 22.66
C PRO A 116 15.74 9.84 22.02
N ALA A 117 15.85 11.04 22.59
CA ALA A 117 15.11 12.25 22.21
C ALA A 117 15.35 12.76 20.76
N GLU A 118 16.00 11.97 19.90
CA GLU A 118 16.54 12.33 18.58
C GLU A 118 16.10 11.36 17.46
N ARG A 119 14.87 10.79 17.49
CA ARG A 119 14.34 10.14 16.27
C ARG A 119 13.96 11.21 15.24
N VAL A 120 14.67 11.21 14.12
CA VAL A 120 14.57 12.23 13.07
C VAL A 120 13.38 11.93 12.14
N ASP A 121 12.50 12.92 11.99
CA ASP A 121 11.44 12.91 11.00
C ASP A 121 12.00 13.16 9.60
N ILE A 122 11.40 12.53 8.59
CA ILE A 122 11.88 12.61 7.20
C ILE A 122 10.93 13.47 6.37
N ALA A 123 11.43 14.54 5.75
CA ALA A 123 10.67 15.36 4.82
C ALA A 123 10.64 14.72 3.43
N ILE A 124 9.48 14.76 2.77
CA ILE A 124 9.38 14.70 1.32
C ILE A 124 9.54 16.12 0.80
N VAL A 125 10.57 16.34 -0.01
CA VAL A 125 10.87 17.65 -0.61
C VAL A 125 10.59 17.71 -2.11
N GLY A 126 10.46 16.55 -2.77
CA GLY A 126 10.06 16.46 -4.17
C GLY A 126 9.36 15.14 -4.46
N LEU A 127 8.52 15.13 -5.49
CA LEU A 127 7.89 13.92 -6.01
C LEU A 127 7.64 14.03 -7.51
N SER A 128 7.57 12.88 -8.17
CA SER A 128 7.16 12.73 -9.57
C SER A 128 6.28 11.49 -9.73
N THR A 129 5.42 11.51 -10.74
CA THR A 129 4.44 10.45 -11.00
C THR A 129 4.24 10.24 -12.49
N ARG A 130 4.16 8.99 -12.91
CA ARG A 130 3.83 8.55 -14.26
C ARG A 130 2.71 7.54 -14.14
N LEU A 131 1.46 7.98 -14.20
CA LEU A 131 0.28 7.12 -14.00
C LEU A 131 -0.60 7.12 -15.26
N PRO A 132 -1.43 6.08 -15.47
CA PRO A 132 -2.38 6.04 -16.57
C PRO A 132 -3.34 7.23 -16.57
N GLY A 133 -3.96 7.51 -17.73
CA GLY A 133 -4.90 8.63 -17.87
C GLY A 133 -4.23 10.00 -17.96
N ASP A 134 -3.03 10.03 -18.55
CA ASP A 134 -2.18 11.21 -18.76
C ASP A 134 -1.83 11.96 -17.46
N MET A 135 -1.65 11.21 -16.38
CA MET A 135 -1.22 11.72 -15.07
C MET A 135 0.32 11.66 -14.99
N ASN A 136 0.99 12.51 -15.78
CA ASN A 136 2.45 12.50 -15.96
C ASN A 136 3.19 13.52 -15.07
N SER A 137 2.46 14.20 -14.19
CA SER A 137 3.01 15.16 -13.24
C SER A 137 2.18 15.20 -11.96
N PRO A 138 2.73 15.74 -10.84
CA PRO A 138 1.98 15.90 -9.59
C PRO A 138 0.69 16.72 -9.77
N ASP A 139 0.75 17.81 -10.56
CA ASP A 139 -0.40 18.68 -10.82
C ASP A 139 -1.49 17.99 -11.65
N GLU A 140 -1.11 17.30 -12.74
CA GLU A 140 -2.06 16.54 -13.57
C GLU A 140 -2.70 15.39 -12.79
N THR A 141 -1.91 14.72 -11.95
CA THR A 141 -2.40 13.68 -11.04
C THR A 141 -3.43 14.26 -10.09
N TRP A 142 -3.14 15.39 -9.43
CA TRP A 142 -4.08 16.03 -8.51
C TRP A 142 -5.40 16.40 -9.19
N GLN A 143 -5.35 17.05 -10.35
CA GLN A 143 -6.55 17.43 -11.10
C GLN A 143 -7.39 16.20 -11.46
N ALA A 144 -6.76 15.14 -11.96
CA ALA A 144 -7.46 13.93 -12.35
C ALA A 144 -8.13 13.21 -11.17
N LEU A 145 -7.47 13.16 -10.02
CA LEU A 145 -8.04 12.57 -8.80
C LEU A 145 -9.24 13.37 -8.29
N MET A 146 -9.16 14.70 -8.31
CA MET A 146 -10.27 15.58 -7.90
C MET A 146 -11.47 15.50 -8.86
N GLU A 147 -11.23 15.30 -10.16
CA GLU A 147 -12.26 15.06 -11.16
C GLU A 147 -12.90 13.65 -11.05
N GLY A 148 -12.32 12.74 -10.27
CA GLY A 148 -12.75 11.34 -10.21
C GLY A 148 -12.50 10.59 -11.53
N ARG A 149 -11.38 10.88 -12.22
CA ARG A 149 -11.05 10.25 -13.50
C ARG A 149 -10.76 8.75 -13.31
N ASP A 150 -11.43 7.92 -14.10
CA ASP A 150 -11.15 6.49 -14.27
C ASP A 150 -10.17 6.33 -15.44
N ALA A 151 -8.96 5.86 -15.14
CA ALA A 151 -7.88 5.71 -16.11
C ALA A 151 -7.79 4.30 -16.71
N ILE A 152 -8.75 3.42 -16.43
CA ILE A 152 -8.80 2.08 -16.98
C ILE A 152 -9.27 2.11 -18.43
N THR A 153 -8.45 1.56 -19.32
CA THR A 153 -8.75 1.42 -20.75
C THR A 153 -8.78 -0.04 -21.17
N ASP A 154 -9.22 -0.29 -22.40
CA ASP A 154 -8.98 -1.57 -23.06
C ASP A 154 -7.48 -1.74 -23.35
N LEU A 155 -7.07 -2.97 -23.66
CA LEU A 155 -5.70 -3.30 -24.04
C LEU A 155 -5.27 -2.43 -25.24
N PRO A 156 -4.16 -1.66 -25.14
CA PRO A 156 -3.74 -0.79 -26.23
C PRO A 156 -3.45 -1.55 -27.52
N GLU A 157 -3.75 -0.93 -28.66
CA GLU A 157 -3.45 -1.50 -29.97
C GLU A 157 -1.95 -1.83 -30.10
N GLY A 158 -1.63 -3.03 -30.59
CA GLY A 158 -0.26 -3.51 -30.74
C GLY A 158 0.41 -3.99 -29.44
N ARG A 159 -0.24 -3.84 -28.26
CA ARG A 159 0.28 -4.42 -27.01
C ARG A 159 0.26 -5.95 -27.13
N TRP A 160 1.39 -6.58 -26.81
CA TRP A 160 1.60 -8.02 -26.88
C TRP A 160 1.49 -8.64 -28.27
N SER A 161 1.55 -7.84 -29.34
CA SER A 161 1.45 -8.30 -30.73
C SER A 161 2.41 -9.44 -31.07
N GLU A 162 3.59 -9.44 -30.43
CA GLU A 162 4.66 -10.43 -30.56
C GLU A 162 4.22 -11.85 -30.15
N PHE A 163 3.15 -11.97 -29.37
CA PHE A 163 2.63 -13.25 -28.88
C PHE A 163 1.37 -13.72 -29.62
N LEU A 164 0.75 -12.86 -30.44
CA LEU A 164 -0.56 -13.12 -31.05
C LEU A 164 -0.48 -13.95 -32.34
N ASP A 165 0.72 -14.16 -32.89
CA ASP A 165 0.92 -15.05 -34.04
C ASP A 165 0.69 -16.54 -33.68
N GLU A 166 0.85 -16.91 -32.40
CA GLU A 166 0.54 -18.24 -31.90
C GLU A 166 -0.97 -18.34 -31.59
N PRO A 167 -1.77 -19.13 -32.35
CA PRO A 167 -3.23 -19.11 -32.24
C PRO A 167 -3.76 -19.47 -30.85
N ARG A 168 -3.04 -20.33 -30.13
CA ARG A 168 -3.42 -20.70 -28.75
C ARG A 168 -3.27 -19.54 -27.79
N ILE A 169 -2.23 -18.73 -27.94
CA ILE A 169 -2.00 -17.54 -27.10
C ILE A 169 -3.01 -16.47 -27.47
N ALA A 170 -3.22 -16.22 -28.77
CA ALA A 170 -4.24 -15.26 -29.24
C ALA A 170 -5.63 -15.57 -28.69
N ALA A 171 -6.05 -16.85 -28.71
CA ALA A 171 -7.33 -17.28 -28.14
C ALA A 171 -7.41 -17.04 -26.63
N ARG A 172 -6.32 -17.30 -25.88
CA ARG A 172 -6.26 -17.03 -24.44
C ARG A 172 -6.33 -15.54 -24.13
N VAL A 173 -5.57 -14.71 -24.84
CA VAL A 173 -5.58 -13.25 -24.67
C VAL A 173 -6.97 -12.69 -25.00
N GLY A 174 -7.60 -13.16 -26.08
CA GLY A 174 -8.95 -12.73 -26.46
C GLY A 174 -10.07 -13.14 -25.49
N ALA A 175 -9.84 -14.16 -24.65
CA ALA A 175 -10.79 -14.61 -23.63
C ALA A 175 -10.51 -14.02 -22.23
N ALA A 176 -9.30 -13.50 -21.99
CA ALA A 176 -8.85 -13.05 -20.68
C ALA A 176 -9.30 -11.61 -20.37
N ARG A 177 -9.36 -11.29 -19.07
CA ARG A 177 -9.58 -9.93 -18.56
C ARG A 177 -8.34 -9.07 -18.80
N THR A 178 -8.38 -8.28 -19.86
CA THR A 178 -7.24 -7.46 -20.34
C THR A 178 -7.46 -5.95 -20.25
N ARG A 179 -8.59 -5.48 -19.70
CA ARG A 179 -8.72 -4.07 -19.33
C ARG A 179 -7.71 -3.73 -18.23
N GLY A 180 -7.16 -2.52 -18.25
CA GLY A 180 -6.03 -2.16 -17.40
C GLY A 180 -5.72 -0.67 -17.39
N GLY A 181 -4.92 -0.26 -16.42
CA GLY A 181 -4.30 1.07 -16.41
C GLY A 181 -3.03 1.04 -17.27
N TYR A 182 -3.12 1.54 -18.50
CA TYR A 182 -2.00 1.53 -19.44
C TYR A 182 -1.41 2.93 -19.63
N LEU A 183 -0.09 3.00 -19.66
CA LEU A 183 0.60 4.20 -20.10
C LEU A 183 0.45 4.30 -21.61
N LYS A 184 0.12 5.51 -22.06
CA LYS A 184 0.00 5.82 -23.50
C LYS A 184 1.32 5.63 -24.23
N ASP A 185 2.43 6.01 -23.59
CA ASP A 185 3.77 5.80 -24.10
C ASP A 185 4.65 5.09 -23.06
N ILE A 186 4.84 3.79 -23.27
CA ILE A 186 5.76 2.95 -22.49
C ILE A 186 7.12 2.80 -23.18
N LYS A 187 7.26 3.23 -24.44
CA LYS A 187 8.47 3.02 -25.26
C LYS A 187 9.37 4.25 -25.27
N GLY A 188 8.78 5.44 -25.19
CA GLY A 188 9.45 6.73 -25.20
C GLY A 188 10.52 6.83 -24.12
N PHE A 189 11.66 7.42 -24.50
CA PHE A 189 12.78 7.70 -23.61
C PHE A 189 13.73 8.70 -24.27
N ASP A 190 14.12 9.75 -23.55
CA ASP A 190 15.13 10.69 -24.03
C ASP A 190 16.55 10.14 -23.81
N SER A 191 16.95 9.21 -24.69
CA SER A 191 18.24 8.54 -24.55
C SER A 191 19.44 9.50 -24.65
N GLU A 192 19.33 10.57 -25.45
CA GLU A 192 20.41 11.54 -25.62
C GLU A 192 20.64 12.34 -24.34
N PHE A 193 19.55 12.79 -23.70
CA PHE A 193 19.61 13.46 -22.41
C PHE A 193 20.30 12.60 -21.33
N PHE A 194 19.96 11.30 -21.28
CA PHE A 194 20.56 10.36 -20.32
C PHE A 194 21.92 9.79 -20.76
N ALA A 195 22.52 10.32 -21.83
CA ALA A 195 23.79 9.86 -22.39
C ALA A 195 23.82 8.35 -22.70
N VAL A 196 22.67 7.80 -23.14
CA VAL A 196 22.49 6.41 -23.55
C VAL A 196 22.47 6.34 -25.08
N ALA A 197 23.30 5.47 -25.66
CA ALA A 197 23.29 5.24 -27.10
C ALA A 197 21.95 4.59 -27.54
N LYS A 198 21.44 4.93 -28.74
CA LYS A 198 20.16 4.39 -29.23
C LYS A 198 20.07 2.86 -29.16
N THR A 199 21.12 2.18 -29.59
CA THR A 199 21.20 0.70 -29.53
C THR A 199 21.17 0.17 -28.10
N GLU A 200 21.72 0.90 -27.14
CA GLU A 200 21.58 0.54 -25.72
C GLU A 200 20.16 0.80 -25.25
N ALA A 201 19.59 1.97 -25.55
CA ALA A 201 18.23 2.35 -25.16
C ALA A 201 17.19 1.31 -25.59
N ASP A 202 17.27 0.80 -26.83
CA ASP A 202 16.40 -0.27 -27.33
C ASP A 202 16.49 -1.57 -26.51
N ASN A 203 17.55 -1.78 -25.74
CA ASN A 203 17.77 -2.96 -24.91
C ASN A 203 17.56 -2.70 -23.41
N ILE A 204 17.22 -1.48 -23.00
CA ILE A 204 16.93 -1.13 -21.61
C ILE A 204 15.44 -1.40 -21.33
N ASP A 205 15.12 -2.09 -20.24
CA ASP A 205 13.74 -2.25 -19.75
C ASP A 205 13.08 -0.87 -19.54
N PRO A 206 11.88 -0.61 -20.08
CA PRO A 206 11.10 0.59 -19.83
C PRO A 206 11.03 1.02 -18.35
N GLN A 207 11.06 0.08 -17.40
CA GLN A 207 11.11 0.36 -15.97
C GLN A 207 12.39 1.09 -15.54
N GLN A 208 13.55 0.75 -16.10
CA GLN A 208 14.81 1.45 -15.84
C GLN A 208 14.79 2.87 -16.45
N ARG A 209 14.22 3.01 -17.65
CA ARG A 209 14.06 4.31 -18.34
C ARG A 209 13.17 5.24 -17.54
N MET A 210 12.02 4.73 -17.10
CA MET A 210 11.06 5.44 -16.26
C MET A 210 11.68 5.85 -14.92
N ALA A 211 12.48 5.01 -14.27
CA ALA A 211 13.15 5.36 -13.02
C ALA A 211 14.15 6.53 -13.18
N LEU A 212 14.87 6.59 -14.32
CA LEU A 212 15.78 7.70 -14.63
C LEU A 212 15.04 9.03 -14.78
N GLU A 213 13.98 9.04 -15.59
CA GLU A 213 13.15 10.21 -15.87
C GLU A 213 12.40 10.68 -14.62
N LEU A 214 11.73 9.77 -13.91
CA LEU A 214 11.04 10.09 -12.66
C LEU A 214 12.00 10.67 -11.62
N THR A 215 13.24 10.18 -11.56
CA THR A 215 14.24 10.76 -10.65
C THR A 215 14.61 12.19 -11.07
N TRP A 216 14.75 12.46 -12.38
CA TRP A 216 15.00 13.81 -12.88
C TRP A 216 13.87 14.76 -12.47
N GLU A 217 12.64 14.37 -12.80
CA GLU A 217 11.42 15.14 -12.54
C GLU A 217 11.23 15.40 -11.03
N ALA A 218 11.52 14.41 -10.18
CA ALA A 218 11.39 14.56 -8.73
C ALA A 218 12.43 15.54 -8.14
N LEU A 219 13.66 15.54 -8.67
CA LEU A 219 14.70 16.50 -8.28
C LEU A 219 14.37 17.92 -8.76
N GLU A 220 13.83 18.07 -9.98
CA GLU A 220 13.34 19.35 -10.48
C GLU A 220 12.17 19.87 -9.64
N HIS A 221 11.22 19.00 -9.28
CA HIS A 221 10.13 19.34 -8.37
C HIS A 221 10.65 19.78 -6.99
N ALA A 222 11.69 19.12 -6.47
CA ALA A 222 12.37 19.53 -5.24
C ALA A 222 13.17 20.83 -5.37
N ARG A 223 13.37 21.33 -6.59
CA ARG A 223 14.26 22.45 -6.94
C ARG A 223 15.71 22.21 -6.52
N ILE A 224 16.14 20.95 -6.55
CA ILE A 224 17.50 20.54 -6.25
C ILE A 224 18.21 20.26 -7.58
N PRO A 225 19.20 21.08 -8.00
CA PRO A 225 19.94 20.79 -9.21
C PRO A 225 20.65 19.44 -9.08
N ALA A 226 20.39 18.50 -10.00
CA ALA A 226 21.03 17.17 -9.95
C ALA A 226 22.57 17.27 -9.95
N SER A 227 23.13 18.30 -10.60
CA SER A 227 24.57 18.58 -10.59
C SER A 227 25.13 18.92 -9.21
N SER A 228 24.31 19.43 -8.29
CA SER A 228 24.72 19.74 -6.90
C SER A 228 24.86 18.51 -6.01
N LEU A 229 24.26 17.39 -6.43
CA LEU A 229 24.31 16.11 -5.73
C LEU A 229 25.35 15.14 -6.32
N ARG A 230 26.05 15.55 -7.40
CA ARG A 230 27.08 14.72 -8.04
C ARG A 230 28.20 14.41 -7.06
N GLY A 231 28.39 13.13 -6.83
CA GLY A 231 29.42 12.60 -5.95
C GLY A 231 29.05 12.55 -4.48
N GLU A 232 27.86 13.01 -4.11
CA GLU A 232 27.35 13.04 -2.75
C GLU A 232 26.76 11.69 -2.33
N ALA A 233 26.62 11.49 -1.03
CA ALA A 233 25.98 10.31 -0.44
C ALA A 233 24.46 10.36 -0.60
N VAL A 234 23.99 10.24 -1.85
CA VAL A 234 22.56 10.10 -2.18
C VAL A 234 22.20 8.62 -2.27
N GLY A 235 21.24 8.18 -1.47
CA GLY A 235 20.71 6.81 -1.53
C GLY A 235 19.63 6.66 -2.62
N VAL A 236 19.55 5.52 -3.28
CA VAL A 236 18.54 5.19 -4.30
C VAL A 236 17.88 3.86 -3.96
N TYR A 237 16.56 3.89 -3.74
CA TYR A 237 15.77 2.72 -3.35
C TYR A 237 14.58 2.56 -4.29
N VAL A 238 14.59 1.54 -5.14
CA VAL A 238 13.54 1.34 -6.16
C VAL A 238 12.84 0.01 -5.97
N GLY A 239 11.53 0.08 -5.76
CA GLY A 239 10.63 -1.07 -5.80
C GLY A 239 10.29 -1.48 -7.23
N PHE A 240 10.38 -2.77 -7.53
CA PHE A 240 9.91 -3.39 -8.77
C PHE A 240 9.33 -4.78 -8.46
N SER A 241 8.74 -5.47 -9.43
CA SER A 241 8.22 -6.85 -9.21
C SER A 241 8.26 -7.77 -10.42
N ASN A 242 8.38 -7.25 -11.64
CA ASN A 242 8.39 -8.09 -12.83
C ASN A 242 9.57 -7.78 -13.76
N ASN A 243 10.03 -8.81 -14.47
CA ASN A 243 11.11 -8.74 -15.45
C ASN A 243 10.58 -9.13 -16.85
N ASP A 244 9.41 -8.61 -17.21
CA ASP A 244 8.75 -8.89 -18.49
C ASP A 244 9.67 -8.61 -19.68
N TYR A 245 10.45 -7.52 -19.61
CA TYR A 245 11.39 -7.16 -20.68
C TYR A 245 12.53 -8.16 -20.82
N GLN A 246 12.96 -8.78 -19.72
CA GLN A 246 13.96 -9.85 -19.76
C GLN A 246 13.45 -11.01 -20.60
N PHE A 247 12.19 -11.44 -20.39
CA PHE A 247 11.59 -12.49 -21.21
C PHE A 247 11.59 -12.15 -22.69
N LEU A 248 11.28 -10.90 -23.06
CA LEU A 248 11.31 -10.44 -24.44
C LEU A 248 12.73 -10.36 -25.03
N ALA A 249 13.69 -9.88 -24.24
CA ALA A 249 15.04 -9.59 -24.72
C ALA A 249 15.96 -10.81 -24.79
N VAL A 250 15.70 -11.86 -24.00
CA VAL A 250 16.58 -13.06 -23.95
C VAL A 250 15.88 -14.38 -24.29
N SER A 251 14.62 -14.35 -24.74
CA SER A 251 13.91 -15.57 -25.16
C SER A 251 14.57 -16.28 -26.34
N ASP A 252 15.22 -15.54 -27.23
CA ASP A 252 16.00 -16.08 -28.33
C ASP A 252 17.49 -15.68 -28.16
N PRO A 253 18.35 -16.62 -27.73
CA PRO A 253 19.77 -16.38 -27.56
C PRO A 253 20.50 -15.94 -28.84
N THR A 254 19.92 -16.17 -30.02
CA THR A 254 20.55 -15.82 -31.30
C THR A 254 20.46 -14.33 -31.62
N VAL A 255 19.51 -13.62 -31.00
CA VAL A 255 19.30 -12.16 -31.16
C VAL A 255 19.65 -11.37 -29.90
N ALA A 256 20.17 -12.02 -28.86
CA ALA A 256 20.53 -11.39 -27.60
C ALA A 256 21.64 -10.33 -27.79
N HIS A 257 21.31 -9.07 -27.52
CA HIS A 257 22.27 -7.97 -27.55
C HIS A 257 23.11 -7.94 -26.27
N PRO A 258 24.41 -7.57 -26.30
CA PRO A 258 25.22 -7.41 -25.08
C PRO A 258 24.61 -6.48 -24.02
N TYR A 259 23.91 -5.42 -24.47
CA TYR A 259 23.19 -4.49 -23.59
C TYR A 259 21.95 -5.09 -22.93
N ALA A 260 21.42 -6.23 -23.39
CA ALA A 260 20.28 -6.88 -22.74
C ALA A 260 20.63 -7.32 -21.30
N ILE A 261 21.88 -7.68 -21.03
CA ILE A 261 22.34 -8.09 -19.69
C ILE A 261 22.17 -6.94 -18.69
N THR A 262 22.68 -5.75 -19.00
CA THR A 262 22.55 -4.58 -18.12
C THR A 262 21.19 -3.91 -18.24
N GLY A 263 20.55 -4.00 -19.41
CA GLY A 263 19.25 -3.41 -19.67
C GLY A 263 18.08 -4.14 -19.00
N THR A 264 18.24 -5.40 -18.60
CA THR A 264 17.17 -6.19 -17.96
C THR A 264 17.48 -6.61 -16.52
N ALA A 265 18.74 -6.52 -16.09
CA ALA A 265 19.10 -6.90 -14.73
C ALA A 265 18.41 -5.99 -13.69
N SER A 266 17.70 -6.60 -12.74
CA SER A 266 16.88 -5.86 -11.79
C SER A 266 17.68 -4.91 -10.89
N SER A 267 18.91 -5.27 -10.52
CA SER A 267 19.81 -4.38 -9.75
C SER A 267 20.15 -3.09 -10.51
N ILE A 268 20.11 -3.11 -11.84
CA ILE A 268 20.42 -1.96 -12.67
C ILE A 268 19.31 -0.92 -12.66
N ILE A 269 18.08 -1.25 -12.23
CA ILE A 269 17.00 -0.27 -12.07
C ILE A 269 17.43 0.87 -11.14
N ALA A 270 17.97 0.55 -9.95
CA ALA A 270 18.51 1.55 -9.04
C ALA A 270 19.92 2.01 -9.47
N ASN A 271 20.79 1.09 -9.88
CA ASN A 271 22.19 1.43 -10.17
C ASN A 271 22.37 2.33 -11.39
N ARG A 272 21.48 2.27 -12.39
CA ARG A 272 21.53 3.15 -13.56
C ARG A 272 21.23 4.60 -13.18
N VAL A 273 20.29 4.80 -12.25
CA VAL A 273 20.04 6.11 -11.63
C VAL A 273 21.30 6.59 -10.93
N SER A 274 21.84 5.79 -10.01
CA SER A 274 23.05 6.16 -9.27
C SER A 274 24.24 6.46 -10.19
N TYR A 275 24.42 5.67 -11.25
CA TYR A 275 25.48 5.85 -12.23
C TYR A 275 25.34 7.16 -13.02
N PHE A 276 24.16 7.45 -13.57
CA PHE A 276 23.94 8.63 -14.40
C PHE A 276 24.14 9.93 -13.58
N TYR A 277 23.59 9.97 -12.38
CA TYR A 277 23.66 11.13 -11.50
C TYR A 277 24.93 11.22 -10.65
N ASP A 278 25.81 10.21 -10.69
CA ASP A 278 26.99 10.07 -9.83
C ASP A 278 26.63 10.09 -8.34
N PHE A 279 25.54 9.42 -7.96
CA PHE A 279 25.15 9.24 -6.55
C PHE A 279 25.99 8.13 -5.90
N ARG A 280 26.54 8.41 -4.71
CA ARG A 280 27.49 7.52 -4.02
C ARG A 280 26.97 6.91 -2.71
N GLY A 281 25.67 7.08 -2.42
CA GLY A 281 25.02 6.40 -1.31
C GLY A 281 24.59 4.96 -1.67
N PRO A 282 23.83 4.29 -0.78
CA PRO A 282 23.30 2.95 -1.05
C PRO A 282 22.40 2.94 -2.29
N SER A 283 22.52 1.92 -3.14
CA SER A 283 21.73 1.79 -4.38
C SER A 283 21.10 0.41 -4.44
N VAL A 284 19.79 0.33 -4.22
CA VAL A 284 19.07 -0.90 -3.94
C VAL A 284 17.81 -0.99 -4.80
N ALA A 285 17.73 -2.04 -5.60
CA ALA A 285 16.47 -2.50 -6.18
C ALA A 285 15.91 -3.63 -5.31
N LEU A 286 14.61 -3.59 -5.00
CA LEU A 286 13.98 -4.62 -4.17
C LEU A 286 12.61 -5.02 -4.71
N ASP A 287 12.26 -6.26 -4.42
CA ASP A 287 10.99 -6.86 -4.78
C ASP A 287 10.32 -7.41 -3.53
N THR A 288 9.22 -6.76 -3.15
CA THR A 288 8.27 -7.23 -2.17
C THR A 288 6.85 -7.30 -2.74
N ALA A 289 6.74 -7.63 -4.03
CA ALA A 289 5.51 -7.63 -4.82
C ALA A 289 4.77 -6.28 -4.71
N CYS A 290 3.49 -6.29 -4.34
CA CYS A 290 2.65 -5.08 -4.34
C CYS A 290 3.06 -4.01 -3.32
N SER A 291 3.94 -4.34 -2.37
CA SER A 291 4.44 -3.41 -1.34
C SER A 291 5.82 -2.81 -1.65
N SER A 292 6.46 -3.17 -2.78
CA SER A 292 7.86 -2.83 -3.10
C SER A 292 8.18 -1.35 -2.93
N SER A 293 7.37 -0.45 -3.49
CA SER A 293 7.61 1.00 -3.40
C SER A 293 7.55 1.56 -1.96
N LEU A 294 6.66 1.06 -1.09
CA LEU A 294 6.64 1.48 0.32
C LEU A 294 7.79 0.85 1.10
N VAL A 295 8.20 -0.38 0.80
CA VAL A 295 9.39 -1.00 1.44
C VAL A 295 10.66 -0.25 1.05
N ALA A 296 10.78 0.18 -0.22
CA ALA A 296 11.87 1.04 -0.68
C ALA A 296 11.88 2.37 0.05
N THR A 297 10.72 3.01 0.21
CA THR A 297 10.57 4.23 1.00
C THR A 297 10.94 4.02 2.47
N HIS A 298 10.52 2.90 3.08
CA HIS A 298 10.90 2.55 4.45
C HIS A 298 12.42 2.39 4.60
N GLN A 299 13.09 1.70 3.68
CA GLN A 299 14.55 1.55 3.71
C GLN A 299 15.26 2.89 3.56
N ALA A 300 14.79 3.78 2.69
CA ALA A 300 15.30 5.13 2.55
C ALA A 300 15.14 5.95 3.85
N VAL A 301 14.00 5.83 4.53
CA VAL A 301 13.77 6.46 5.84
C VAL A 301 14.76 5.93 6.88
N GLN A 302 15.01 4.61 6.92
CA GLN A 302 16.00 4.05 7.85
C GLN A 302 17.42 4.54 7.53
N ALA A 303 17.81 4.56 6.26
CA ALA A 303 19.14 5.01 5.82
C ALA A 303 19.41 6.48 6.19
N LEU A 304 18.43 7.37 5.99
CA LEU A 304 18.51 8.77 6.41
C LEU A 304 18.61 8.92 7.93
N ARG A 305 17.85 8.11 8.70
CA ARG A 305 17.92 8.10 10.16
C ARG A 305 19.25 7.56 10.68
N ASN A 306 19.87 6.62 9.98
CA ASN A 306 21.15 6.02 10.33
C ASN A 306 22.36 6.82 9.83
N GLY A 307 22.15 7.85 9.01
CA GLY A 307 23.23 8.64 8.41
C GLY A 307 23.99 7.90 7.30
N GLU A 308 23.38 6.90 6.67
CA GLU A 308 23.95 6.21 5.49
C GLU A 308 23.89 7.09 4.23
N CYS A 309 22.98 8.07 4.23
CA CYS A 309 22.85 9.11 3.21
C CYS A 309 22.28 10.40 3.82
N ASP A 310 22.42 11.51 3.08
CA ASP A 310 21.88 12.83 3.45
C ASP A 310 20.65 13.21 2.61
N VAL A 311 20.55 12.63 1.42
CA VAL A 311 19.39 12.68 0.52
C VAL A 311 19.09 11.26 0.08
N ALA A 312 17.82 10.91 -0.05
CA ALA A 312 17.43 9.64 -0.64
C ALA A 312 16.38 9.84 -1.73
N VAL A 313 16.51 9.11 -2.83
CA VAL A 313 15.48 8.94 -3.85
C VAL A 313 14.83 7.57 -3.61
N ALA A 314 13.52 7.55 -3.42
CA ALA A 314 12.78 6.32 -3.16
C ALA A 314 11.47 6.25 -3.92
N GLY A 315 11.04 5.05 -4.33
CA GLY A 315 9.77 4.88 -5.02
C GLY A 315 9.63 3.51 -5.66
N GLY A 316 8.86 3.41 -6.74
CA GLY A 316 8.78 2.18 -7.54
C GLY A 316 8.23 2.39 -8.94
N VAL A 317 8.43 1.37 -9.77
CA VAL A 317 8.05 1.33 -11.18
C VAL A 317 7.42 -0.03 -11.51
N ASN A 318 6.46 -0.06 -12.42
CA ASN A 318 5.80 -1.26 -12.90
C ASN A 318 5.43 -1.14 -14.38
N ALA A 319 5.61 -2.19 -15.18
CA ALA A 319 5.29 -2.19 -16.61
C ALA A 319 4.62 -3.49 -17.05
N LEU A 320 3.59 -3.43 -17.90
CA LEU A 320 2.83 -4.60 -18.35
C LEU A 320 3.24 -5.03 -19.77
N LEU A 321 4.45 -5.59 -19.92
CA LEU A 321 5.05 -5.79 -21.25
C LEU A 321 4.74 -7.16 -21.89
N THR A 322 4.31 -8.15 -21.11
CA THR A 322 3.92 -9.47 -21.61
C THR A 322 2.53 -9.90 -21.12
N PRO A 323 1.82 -10.79 -21.84
CA PRO A 323 0.51 -11.28 -21.40
C PRO A 323 0.61 -12.28 -20.24
N LEU A 324 1.79 -12.81 -19.94
CA LEU A 324 2.00 -13.98 -19.07
C LEU A 324 1.32 -13.84 -17.71
N VAL A 325 1.60 -12.74 -17.00
CA VAL A 325 1.08 -12.51 -15.65
C VAL A 325 -0.43 -12.24 -15.68
N THR A 326 -0.92 -11.52 -16.69
CA THR A 326 -2.37 -11.27 -16.85
C THR A 326 -3.13 -12.57 -17.09
N LEU A 327 -2.64 -13.43 -17.98
CA LEU A 327 -3.25 -14.74 -18.25
C LEU A 327 -3.19 -15.66 -17.03
N GLY A 328 -2.10 -15.59 -16.24
CA GLY A 328 -1.98 -16.35 -15.00
C GLY A 328 -3.02 -15.94 -13.95
N PHE A 329 -3.21 -14.64 -13.72
CA PHE A 329 -4.23 -14.16 -12.78
C PHE A 329 -5.66 -14.40 -13.25
N ASP A 330 -5.91 -14.33 -14.57
CA ASP A 330 -7.21 -14.67 -15.14
C ASP A 330 -7.55 -16.16 -14.91
N GLU A 331 -6.57 -17.06 -15.09
CA GLU A 331 -6.74 -18.51 -14.92
C GLU A 331 -6.98 -18.94 -13.46
N ILE A 332 -6.38 -18.24 -12.48
CA ILE A 332 -6.64 -18.47 -11.05
C ILE A 332 -8.12 -18.19 -10.70
N GLY A 333 -8.79 -17.32 -11.47
CA GLY A 333 -10.19 -16.96 -11.30
C GLY A 333 -10.45 -16.07 -10.08
N GLN A 334 -11.41 -15.15 -10.20
CA GLN A 334 -11.88 -14.27 -9.10
C GLN A 334 -10.84 -13.29 -8.53
N VAL A 335 -9.67 -13.15 -9.16
CA VAL A 335 -8.64 -12.16 -8.80
C VAL A 335 -8.85 -10.85 -9.57
N LEU A 336 -8.98 -10.95 -10.90
CA LEU A 336 -9.18 -9.79 -11.75
C LEU A 336 -10.67 -9.42 -11.83
N SER A 337 -11.02 -8.14 -11.75
CA SER A 337 -12.40 -7.69 -11.90
C SER A 337 -12.93 -7.98 -13.31
N PRO A 338 -14.16 -8.51 -13.48
CA PRO A 338 -14.76 -8.74 -14.79
C PRO A 338 -14.96 -7.49 -15.63
N ASP A 339 -15.24 -6.34 -15.01
CA ASP A 339 -15.45 -5.07 -15.72
C ASP A 339 -14.20 -4.20 -15.80
N GLY A 340 -13.08 -4.67 -15.21
CA GLY A 340 -11.81 -3.97 -15.20
C GLY A 340 -11.71 -2.85 -14.16
N ARG A 341 -12.66 -2.71 -13.22
CA ARG A 341 -12.63 -1.63 -12.23
C ARG A 341 -12.28 -2.15 -10.85
N ILE A 342 -11.57 -1.31 -10.10
CA ILE A 342 -11.36 -1.51 -8.67
C ILE A 342 -12.46 -0.75 -7.93
N LYS A 343 -13.22 -1.48 -7.10
CA LYS A 343 -14.41 -1.00 -6.37
C LYS A 343 -14.18 -1.12 -4.85
N SER A 344 -13.17 -0.44 -4.35
CA SER A 344 -12.68 -0.59 -2.97
C SER A 344 -13.80 -0.33 -1.95
N PHE A 345 -13.99 -1.27 -1.02
CA PHE A 345 -14.96 -1.22 0.07
C PHE A 345 -16.43 -1.14 -0.37
N SER A 346 -16.70 -1.32 -1.66
CA SER A 346 -18.03 -1.23 -2.26
C SER A 346 -18.82 -2.53 -2.09
N SER A 347 -20.16 -2.44 -2.08
CA SER A 347 -21.07 -3.61 -2.04
C SER A 347 -20.95 -4.54 -3.25
N ASP A 348 -20.40 -4.05 -4.36
CA ASP A 348 -20.22 -4.78 -5.62
C ASP A 348 -18.74 -5.04 -5.96
N ALA A 349 -17.86 -5.03 -4.95
CA ALA A 349 -16.45 -5.39 -5.08
C ALA A 349 -16.27 -6.82 -5.62
N ASP A 350 -15.51 -6.98 -6.71
CA ASP A 350 -15.43 -8.25 -7.47
C ASP A 350 -14.01 -8.59 -8.00
N GLY A 351 -12.98 -7.91 -7.51
CA GLY A 351 -11.58 -8.14 -7.88
C GLY A 351 -10.83 -6.84 -8.15
N TYR A 352 -9.56 -6.97 -8.57
CA TYR A 352 -8.74 -5.82 -8.96
C TYR A 352 -8.40 -5.79 -10.44
N THR A 353 -7.77 -4.72 -10.91
CA THR A 353 -7.31 -4.60 -12.30
C THR A 353 -5.87 -4.14 -12.34
N ARG A 354 -5.05 -4.73 -13.23
CA ARG A 354 -3.61 -4.45 -13.30
C ARG A 354 -3.35 -3.08 -13.92
N SER A 355 -2.22 -2.48 -13.56
CA SER A 355 -1.76 -1.21 -14.12
C SER A 355 -0.24 -1.12 -14.21
N GLU A 356 0.24 -0.28 -15.12
CA GLU A 356 1.63 0.18 -15.22
C GLU A 356 1.77 1.63 -14.76
N GLY A 357 3.01 2.05 -14.51
CA GLY A 357 3.35 3.39 -14.05
C GLY A 357 4.41 3.39 -12.96
N GLY A 358 4.64 4.54 -12.36
CA GLY A 358 5.64 4.71 -11.32
C GLY A 358 5.54 6.04 -10.59
N GLY A 359 6.32 6.16 -9.53
CA GLY A 359 6.53 7.42 -8.83
C GLY A 359 7.81 7.40 -8.01
N MET A 360 8.47 8.55 -7.91
CA MET A 360 9.70 8.74 -7.13
C MET A 360 9.56 9.92 -6.17
N PHE A 361 10.22 9.82 -5.03
CA PHE A 361 10.21 10.83 -3.96
C PHE A 361 11.64 11.19 -3.59
N VAL A 362 11.89 12.49 -3.37
CA VAL A 362 13.14 13.00 -2.81
C VAL A 362 12.93 13.23 -1.32
N LEU A 363 13.75 12.55 -0.52
CA LEU A 363 13.64 12.46 0.94
C LEU A 363 14.86 13.06 1.61
N LYS A 364 14.65 13.82 2.68
CA LYS A 364 15.71 14.39 3.53
C LYS A 364 15.28 14.34 4.98
N ARG A 365 16.23 14.40 5.92
CA ARG A 365 15.89 14.69 7.32
C ARG A 365 15.24 16.08 7.39
N VAL A 366 14.19 16.25 8.21
CA VAL A 366 13.45 17.53 8.31
C VAL A 366 14.37 18.71 8.63
N ASP A 367 15.36 18.50 9.50
CA ASP A 367 16.31 19.57 9.87
C ASP A 367 17.25 19.94 8.72
N ASP A 368 17.65 18.98 7.89
CA ASP A 368 18.44 19.24 6.69
C ASP A 368 17.62 19.95 5.61
N ALA A 369 16.35 19.54 5.43
CA ALA A 369 15.44 20.23 4.52
C ALA A 369 15.24 21.70 4.94
N ARG A 370 15.07 21.96 6.24
CA ARG A 370 14.97 23.33 6.78
C ARG A 370 16.26 24.12 6.63
N ARG A 371 17.41 23.51 6.90
CA ARG A 371 18.74 24.10 6.75
C ARG A 371 18.97 24.55 5.31
N ASP A 372 18.59 23.71 4.37
CA ASP A 372 18.83 23.92 2.94
C ASP A 372 17.75 24.79 2.28
N GLY A 373 16.68 25.11 3.00
CA GLY A 373 15.59 25.96 2.53
C GLY A 373 14.63 25.27 1.57
N ASP A 374 14.55 23.93 1.64
CA ASP A 374 13.68 23.13 0.79
C ASP A 374 12.20 23.33 1.14
N GLN A 375 11.34 23.21 0.14
CA GLN A 375 9.90 23.12 0.37
C GLN A 375 9.56 21.73 0.91
N ILE A 376 9.12 21.67 2.16
CA ILE A 376 8.61 20.42 2.75
C ILE A 376 7.16 20.23 2.27
N LEU A 377 6.96 19.25 1.39
CA LEU A 377 5.63 18.90 0.88
C LEU A 377 4.84 18.15 1.94
N ALA A 378 5.50 17.22 2.62
CA ALA A 378 4.92 16.45 3.71
C ALA A 378 6.05 15.83 4.56
N VAL A 379 5.74 15.40 5.78
CA VAL A 379 6.68 14.73 6.70
C VAL A 379 6.31 13.27 6.90
N ILE A 380 7.24 12.34 6.81
CA ILE A 380 7.11 10.95 7.24
C ILE A 380 7.54 10.84 8.70
N ALA A 381 6.57 10.74 9.62
CA ALA A 381 6.85 10.60 11.05
C ALA A 381 7.19 9.16 11.47
N GLY A 382 6.65 8.14 10.78
CA GLY A 382 6.96 6.75 11.10
C GLY A 382 6.59 5.74 10.03
N SER A 383 7.22 4.56 10.09
CA SER A 383 6.96 3.45 9.17
C SER A 383 7.32 2.10 9.79
N ALA A 384 6.68 1.03 9.34
CA ALA A 384 6.97 -0.33 9.77
C ALA A 384 6.73 -1.36 8.66
N VAL A 385 7.43 -2.50 8.76
CA VAL A 385 7.31 -3.64 7.86
C VAL A 385 7.21 -4.91 8.70
N ASN A 386 6.29 -5.81 8.36
CA ASN A 386 6.23 -7.16 8.94
C ASN A 386 5.84 -8.22 7.89
N HIS A 387 5.55 -9.44 8.34
CA HIS A 387 5.05 -10.53 7.49
C HIS A 387 3.83 -11.16 8.16
N ASP A 388 2.90 -11.64 7.34
CA ASP A 388 1.65 -12.30 7.75
C ASP A 388 1.85 -13.63 8.48
N GLY A 389 3.11 -14.05 8.69
CA GLY A 389 3.47 -15.35 9.22
C GLY A 389 2.88 -16.50 8.41
N ARG A 390 2.41 -17.53 9.12
CA ARG A 390 1.64 -18.64 8.56
C ARG A 390 0.15 -18.27 8.62
N SER A 391 -0.50 -18.16 7.47
CA SER A 391 -1.94 -17.87 7.30
C SER A 391 -2.64 -18.99 6.50
N ASN A 392 -3.90 -18.78 6.09
CA ASN A 392 -4.74 -19.77 5.38
C ASN A 392 -4.25 -20.16 3.97
N GLY A 393 -3.16 -19.57 3.54
CA GLY A 393 -2.51 -19.83 2.27
C GLY A 393 -1.42 -18.79 2.07
N LEU A 394 -0.46 -19.05 1.18
CA LEU A 394 0.66 -18.14 0.96
C LEU A 394 0.23 -16.70 0.56
N ILE A 395 -0.93 -16.59 -0.10
CA ILE A 395 -1.57 -15.32 -0.52
C ILE A 395 -2.63 -14.80 0.43
N ALA A 396 -3.00 -15.59 1.44
CA ALA A 396 -4.12 -15.23 2.29
C ALA A 396 -3.69 -14.10 3.25
N PRO A 397 -4.39 -12.97 3.27
CA PRO A 397 -4.08 -11.87 4.17
C PRO A 397 -4.31 -12.26 5.62
N ASN A 398 -3.48 -11.71 6.54
CA ASN A 398 -3.63 -11.92 7.98
C ASN A 398 -3.97 -10.61 8.70
N GLN A 399 -5.17 -10.56 9.28
CA GLN A 399 -5.68 -9.40 10.01
C GLN A 399 -4.83 -8.99 11.22
N ASP A 400 -4.37 -9.96 12.03
CA ASP A 400 -3.58 -9.66 13.23
C ASP A 400 -2.21 -9.12 12.87
N ALA A 401 -1.61 -9.66 11.80
CA ALA A 401 -0.38 -9.12 11.25
C ALA A 401 -0.59 -7.69 10.73
N GLN A 402 -1.72 -7.41 10.08
CA GLN A 402 -2.09 -6.07 9.63
C GLN A 402 -2.27 -5.08 10.78
N ALA A 403 -2.94 -5.49 11.87
CA ALA A 403 -3.08 -4.67 13.07
C ALA A 403 -1.73 -4.42 13.76
N GLU A 404 -0.86 -5.43 13.83
CA GLU A 404 0.46 -5.30 14.45
C GLU A 404 1.40 -4.37 13.67
N VAL A 405 1.40 -4.39 12.34
CA VAL A 405 2.21 -3.44 11.56
C VAL A 405 1.67 -2.01 11.69
N LEU A 406 0.35 -1.81 11.81
CA LEU A 406 -0.23 -0.52 12.16
C LEU A 406 0.29 -0.05 13.51
N ARG A 407 0.19 -0.88 14.55
CA ARG A 407 0.66 -0.58 15.90
C ARG A 407 2.13 -0.15 15.90
N ARG A 408 3.00 -0.90 15.21
CA ARG A 408 4.43 -0.56 15.07
C ARG A 408 4.65 0.76 14.35
N ALA A 409 3.95 1.00 13.25
CA ALA A 409 4.09 2.23 12.47
C ALA A 409 3.65 3.47 13.29
N TYR A 410 2.55 3.38 14.04
CA TYR A 410 2.07 4.45 14.91
C TYR A 410 2.99 4.68 16.11
N LYS A 411 3.53 3.62 16.70
CA LYS A 411 4.50 3.70 17.79
C LYS A 411 5.82 4.31 17.33
N ASP A 412 6.30 3.98 16.12
CA ASP A 412 7.46 4.65 15.51
C ASP A 412 7.19 6.14 15.25
N ALA A 413 5.96 6.46 14.84
CA ALA A 413 5.54 7.82 14.58
C ALA A 413 5.37 8.66 15.85
N GLY A 414 5.07 8.04 17.00
CA GLY A 414 4.69 8.78 18.21
C GLY A 414 3.27 9.34 18.16
N ILE A 415 2.39 8.73 17.35
CA ILE A 415 1.06 9.27 17.02
C ILE A 415 0.00 8.33 17.55
N ASP A 416 -0.99 8.89 18.24
CA ASP A 416 -2.20 8.18 18.64
C ASP A 416 -3.06 7.89 17.39
N PRO A 417 -3.31 6.62 17.04
CA PRO A 417 -4.11 6.23 15.87
C PRO A 417 -5.50 6.88 15.83
N ARG A 418 -6.09 7.17 17.01
CA ARG A 418 -7.44 7.74 17.14
C ARG A 418 -7.53 9.19 16.64
N THR A 419 -6.38 9.83 16.43
CA THR A 419 -6.29 11.20 15.93
C THR A 419 -6.15 11.28 14.41
N VAL A 420 -5.98 10.14 13.74
CA VAL A 420 -5.78 10.09 12.28
C VAL A 420 -7.06 10.45 11.54
N ASP A 421 -6.95 11.29 10.52
CA ASP A 421 -8.09 11.77 9.75
C ASP A 421 -8.43 10.83 8.60
N TYR A 422 -7.41 10.39 7.87
CA TYR A 422 -7.56 9.68 6.59
C TYR A 422 -6.63 8.48 6.49
N ILE A 423 -7.07 7.42 5.82
CA ILE A 423 -6.27 6.25 5.47
C ILE A 423 -6.38 6.03 3.96
N GLU A 424 -5.24 6.12 3.28
CA GLU A 424 -5.08 5.63 1.92
C GLU A 424 -4.86 4.12 1.97
N ALA A 425 -5.95 3.38 1.84
CA ALA A 425 -5.97 1.93 2.01
C ALA A 425 -5.24 1.19 0.89
N HIS A 426 -4.91 -0.08 1.14
CA HIS A 426 -4.55 -0.98 0.06
C HIS A 426 -5.75 -1.18 -0.88
N GLY A 427 -6.95 -1.45 -0.34
CA GLY A 427 -8.24 -1.31 -1.01
C GLY A 427 -8.26 -1.87 -2.42
N THR A 428 -8.07 -3.17 -2.59
CA THR A 428 -8.00 -3.80 -3.91
C THR A 428 -9.36 -4.06 -4.54
N GLY A 429 -10.46 -3.82 -3.82
CA GLY A 429 -11.79 -4.13 -4.33
C GLY A 429 -12.05 -5.64 -4.35
N THR A 430 -11.34 -6.40 -3.51
CA THR A 430 -11.51 -7.85 -3.41
C THR A 430 -12.48 -8.20 -2.31
N VAL A 431 -13.36 -9.18 -2.57
CA VAL A 431 -14.41 -9.63 -1.64
C VAL A 431 -13.86 -10.01 -0.26
N LEU A 432 -12.66 -10.60 -0.22
CA LEU A 432 -12.01 -11.04 1.02
C LEU A 432 -11.05 -10.00 1.60
N GLY A 433 -10.29 -9.29 0.75
CA GLY A 433 -9.22 -8.40 1.21
C GLY A 433 -9.74 -7.13 1.87
N ASP A 434 -10.79 -6.53 1.31
CA ASP A 434 -11.32 -5.26 1.80
C ASP A 434 -11.93 -5.39 3.21
N PRO A 435 -12.74 -6.43 3.55
CA PRO A 435 -13.19 -6.65 4.92
C PRO A 435 -12.04 -6.88 5.91
N ILE A 436 -11.05 -7.70 5.56
CA ILE A 436 -9.91 -8.00 6.44
C ILE A 436 -9.10 -6.73 6.72
N GLU A 437 -8.90 -5.87 5.71
CA GLU A 437 -8.24 -4.58 5.89
C GLU A 437 -9.07 -3.62 6.75
N ALA A 438 -10.38 -3.51 6.50
CA ALA A 438 -11.28 -2.66 7.26
C ALA A 438 -11.33 -3.06 8.73
N GLU A 439 -11.40 -4.35 9.04
CA GLU A 439 -11.40 -4.81 10.43
C GLU A 439 -10.09 -4.48 11.15
N ALA A 440 -8.93 -4.67 10.50
CA ALA A 440 -7.64 -4.28 11.08
C ALA A 440 -7.55 -2.77 11.33
N LEU A 441 -8.08 -1.95 10.43
CA LEU A 441 -8.19 -0.50 10.61
C LEU A 441 -9.18 -0.12 11.72
N GLY A 442 -10.32 -0.80 11.82
CA GLY A 442 -11.31 -0.59 12.88
C GLY A 442 -10.72 -0.86 14.26
N ARG A 443 -9.95 -1.95 14.39
CA ARG A 443 -9.26 -2.32 15.65
C ARG A 443 -8.26 -1.27 16.13
N ILE A 444 -7.44 -0.73 15.22
CA ILE A 444 -6.33 0.17 15.60
C ILE A 444 -6.71 1.65 15.50
N VAL A 445 -7.33 2.05 14.40
CA VAL A 445 -7.58 3.47 14.07
C VAL A 445 -8.96 3.91 14.52
N GLY A 446 -9.97 3.06 14.29
CA GLY A 446 -11.37 3.35 14.55
C GLY A 446 -11.80 3.26 16.02
N ARG A 447 -11.19 2.35 16.76
CA ARG A 447 -11.54 2.05 18.15
C ARG A 447 -11.35 3.26 19.07
N GLY A 448 -12.33 3.50 19.95
CA GLY A 448 -12.31 4.63 20.88
C GLY A 448 -12.61 5.99 20.24
N ARG A 449 -12.92 6.04 18.93
CA ARG A 449 -13.34 7.28 18.28
C ARG A 449 -14.82 7.59 18.53
N PRO A 450 -15.18 8.88 18.64
CA PRO A 450 -16.57 9.33 18.56
C PRO A 450 -17.22 8.95 17.22
N ALA A 451 -18.52 8.66 17.25
CA ALA A 451 -19.29 8.29 16.05
C ALA A 451 -19.31 9.38 14.98
N ASP A 452 -19.25 10.66 15.38
CA ASP A 452 -19.24 11.83 14.50
C ASP A 452 -17.85 12.14 13.92
N ARG A 453 -16.82 11.37 14.29
CA ARG A 453 -15.42 11.56 13.85
C ARG A 453 -14.80 10.28 13.32
N PRO A 454 -15.40 9.60 12.32
CA PRO A 454 -14.82 8.39 11.75
C PRO A 454 -13.48 8.68 11.09
N ALA A 455 -12.62 7.66 11.02
CA ALA A 455 -11.45 7.72 10.15
C ALA A 455 -11.92 7.57 8.70
N LEU A 456 -11.49 8.49 7.84
CA LEU A 456 -11.86 8.50 6.44
C LEU A 456 -11.01 7.50 5.65
N LEU A 457 -11.61 6.80 4.68
CA LEU A 457 -10.94 5.81 3.85
C LEU A 457 -10.97 6.21 2.38
N GLY A 458 -9.90 5.91 1.66
CA GLY A 458 -9.93 5.92 0.21
C GLY A 458 -8.85 5.05 -0.42
N ALA A 459 -8.93 4.89 -1.74
CA ALA A 459 -7.95 4.10 -2.51
C ALA A 459 -7.76 4.67 -3.92
N VAL A 460 -6.54 5.09 -4.24
CA VAL A 460 -6.10 5.61 -5.54
C VAL A 460 -6.27 4.57 -6.64
N LYS A 461 -6.25 3.29 -6.27
CA LYS A 461 -6.40 2.16 -7.19
C LYS A 461 -7.74 2.19 -7.93
N THR A 462 -8.76 2.81 -7.35
CA THR A 462 -10.05 3.04 -8.02
C THR A 462 -9.91 3.91 -9.27
N ASN A 463 -8.94 4.84 -9.30
CA ASN A 463 -8.65 5.72 -10.42
C ASN A 463 -7.67 5.10 -11.42
N VAL A 464 -6.57 4.54 -10.92
CA VAL A 464 -5.40 4.18 -11.77
C VAL A 464 -5.19 2.67 -11.92
N GLY A 465 -6.02 1.84 -11.30
CA GLY A 465 -5.78 0.40 -11.23
C GLY A 465 -4.68 0.04 -10.22
N HIS A 466 -4.29 -1.23 -10.20
CA HIS A 466 -3.26 -1.74 -9.31
C HIS A 466 -1.89 -1.72 -10.00
N LEU A 467 -1.08 -0.72 -9.68
CA LEU A 467 0.30 -0.56 -10.19
C LEU A 467 1.32 -1.57 -9.61
N GLU A 468 0.85 -2.68 -9.05
CA GLU A 468 1.68 -3.73 -8.44
C GLU A 468 2.80 -3.14 -7.54
N SER A 469 4.08 -3.30 -7.91
CA SER A 469 5.23 -2.77 -7.15
C SER A 469 5.26 -1.25 -6.99
N ALA A 470 4.63 -0.49 -7.89
CA ALA A 470 4.48 0.97 -7.82
C ALA A 470 3.19 1.44 -7.13
N ALA A 471 2.32 0.53 -6.68
CA ALA A 471 1.04 0.90 -6.05
C ALA A 471 1.21 1.76 -4.79
N GLY A 472 2.24 1.47 -3.99
CA GLY A 472 2.62 2.27 -2.83
C GLY A 472 3.02 3.71 -3.20
N ALA A 473 3.77 3.88 -4.29
CA ALA A 473 4.17 5.21 -4.76
C ALA A 473 2.96 6.05 -5.22
N ALA A 474 2.01 5.47 -5.94
CA ALA A 474 0.77 6.16 -6.32
C ALA A 474 -0.06 6.58 -5.09
N SER A 475 -0.18 5.67 -4.11
CA SER A 475 -0.89 5.91 -2.85
C SER A 475 -0.24 7.06 -2.05
N LEU A 476 1.09 7.03 -1.96
CA LEU A 476 1.89 8.04 -1.30
C LEU A 476 1.77 9.41 -1.97
N ALA A 477 1.84 9.46 -3.30
CA ALA A 477 1.68 10.69 -4.06
C ALA A 477 0.29 11.32 -3.84
N LYS A 478 -0.79 10.53 -3.88
CA LYS A 478 -2.15 10.99 -3.57
C LYS A 478 -2.23 11.64 -2.19
N VAL A 479 -1.64 11.02 -1.16
CA VAL A 479 -1.64 11.57 0.21
C VAL A 479 -0.87 12.88 0.28
N VAL A 480 0.32 12.97 -0.31
CA VAL A 480 1.11 14.21 -0.32
C VAL A 480 0.36 15.33 -1.02
N LEU A 481 -0.25 15.06 -2.18
CA LEU A 481 -1.05 16.04 -2.92
C LEU A 481 -2.29 16.49 -2.14
N ALA A 482 -3.02 15.54 -1.54
CA ALA A 482 -4.19 15.83 -0.71
C ALA A 482 -3.84 16.73 0.49
N LEU A 483 -2.68 16.52 1.12
CA LEU A 483 -2.17 17.37 2.20
C LEU A 483 -1.78 18.78 1.73
N GLN A 484 -1.14 18.89 0.57
CA GLN A 484 -0.76 20.18 -0.02
C GLN A 484 -1.99 21.02 -0.39
N HIS A 485 -3.07 20.37 -0.82
CA HIS A 485 -4.31 21.03 -1.23
C HIS A 485 -5.40 21.08 -0.16
N ASP A 486 -5.16 20.53 1.03
CA ASP A 486 -6.10 20.47 2.16
C ASP A 486 -7.47 19.85 1.80
N LYS A 487 -7.46 18.87 0.90
CA LYS A 487 -8.67 18.22 0.36
C LYS A 487 -8.44 16.75 0.11
N LEU A 488 -9.48 15.94 0.32
CA LEU A 488 -9.50 14.52 0.04
C LEU A 488 -10.26 14.29 -1.28
N PRO A 489 -9.62 13.72 -2.31
CA PRO A 489 -10.30 13.38 -3.56
C PRO A 489 -11.23 12.17 -3.37
N PRO A 490 -12.29 12.04 -4.19
CA PRO A 490 -13.20 10.91 -4.13
C PRO A 490 -12.51 9.59 -4.47
N SER A 491 -12.90 8.52 -3.77
CA SER A 491 -12.68 7.14 -4.21
C SER A 491 -13.84 6.76 -5.12
N ILE A 492 -13.55 6.54 -6.40
CA ILE A 492 -14.57 6.28 -7.42
C ILE A 492 -14.98 4.80 -7.41
N ASN A 493 -15.99 4.45 -8.21
CA ASN A 493 -16.54 3.09 -8.30
C ASN A 493 -17.12 2.56 -6.96
N PHE A 494 -17.72 3.45 -6.16
CA PHE A 494 -18.34 3.10 -4.88
C PHE A 494 -19.87 3.14 -5.01
N ALA A 495 -20.51 1.98 -5.08
CA ALA A 495 -21.96 1.82 -5.20
C ALA A 495 -22.70 1.87 -3.86
N GLY A 496 -21.96 1.84 -2.75
CA GLY A 496 -22.47 1.78 -1.39
C GLY A 496 -21.57 0.92 -0.50
N PRO A 497 -21.72 1.00 0.84
CA PRO A 497 -20.86 0.25 1.75
C PRO A 497 -21.03 -1.26 1.57
N SER A 498 -19.91 -1.99 1.59
CA SER A 498 -19.93 -3.45 1.61
C SER A 498 -20.72 -4.00 2.80
N PRO A 499 -21.65 -4.95 2.60
CA PRO A 499 -22.42 -5.57 3.69
C PRO A 499 -21.55 -6.45 4.60
N TYR A 500 -20.31 -6.75 4.19
CA TYR A 500 -19.34 -7.53 4.96
C TYR A 500 -18.48 -6.67 5.89
N ILE A 501 -18.75 -5.36 5.98
CA ILE A 501 -17.96 -4.41 6.77
C ILE A 501 -18.90 -3.59 7.65
N ASP A 502 -18.72 -3.68 8.98
CA ASP A 502 -19.43 -2.83 9.94
C ASP A 502 -18.75 -1.45 10.06
N PHE A 503 -18.97 -0.58 9.08
CA PHE A 503 -18.38 0.76 9.06
C PHE A 503 -18.71 1.60 10.31
N ASP A 504 -19.95 1.51 10.79
CA ASP A 504 -20.43 2.29 11.93
C ASP A 504 -19.77 1.83 13.23
N GLY A 505 -19.70 0.52 13.47
CA GLY A 505 -19.03 -0.07 14.62
C GLY A 505 -17.51 0.10 14.56
N MET A 506 -16.91 0.01 13.37
CA MET A 506 -15.48 0.22 13.15
C MET A 506 -15.08 1.69 13.08
N ARG A 507 -16.02 2.64 13.10
CA ARG A 507 -15.76 4.10 12.99
C ARG A 507 -14.95 4.45 11.74
N LEU A 508 -15.29 3.82 10.61
CA LEU A 508 -14.67 4.05 9.31
C LEU A 508 -15.69 4.63 8.33
N LYS A 509 -15.24 5.48 7.40
CA LYS A 509 -16.11 6.03 6.36
C LYS A 509 -15.37 6.21 5.04
N VAL A 510 -15.90 5.66 3.95
CA VAL A 510 -15.35 5.86 2.60
C VAL A 510 -15.58 7.30 2.14
N VAL A 511 -14.56 7.92 1.55
CA VAL A 511 -14.65 9.23 0.89
C VAL A 511 -15.15 9.02 -0.54
N ASP A 512 -16.45 9.12 -0.75
CA ASP A 512 -17.12 8.94 -2.06
C ASP A 512 -17.24 10.24 -2.88
N SER A 513 -16.89 11.37 -2.26
CA SER A 513 -17.00 12.72 -2.82
C SER A 513 -15.88 13.60 -2.30
N ALA A 514 -15.49 14.61 -3.08
CA ALA A 514 -14.45 15.55 -2.68
C ALA A 514 -14.77 16.19 -1.31
N THR A 515 -13.88 15.98 -0.34
CA THR A 515 -14.14 16.29 1.07
C THR A 515 -13.03 17.19 1.63
N ASP A 516 -13.39 18.19 2.44
CA ASP A 516 -12.40 19.01 3.14
C ASP A 516 -11.68 18.20 4.22
N TRP A 517 -10.40 18.49 4.46
CA TRP A 517 -9.64 17.74 5.45
C TRP A 517 -10.13 18.03 6.88
N PRO A 518 -10.56 17.02 7.68
CA PRO A 518 -11.28 17.27 8.93
C PRO A 518 -10.40 17.72 10.12
N ARG A 519 -9.13 17.31 10.16
CA ARG A 519 -8.12 17.74 11.18
C ARG A 519 -8.58 17.49 12.62
N TYR A 520 -9.04 16.28 12.93
CA TYR A 520 -9.56 15.93 14.25
C TYR A 520 -8.57 16.19 15.39
N GLY A 521 -7.26 16.02 15.12
CA GLY A 521 -6.15 16.31 16.05
C GLY A 521 -5.62 17.74 16.00
N GLY A 522 -6.21 18.64 15.20
CA GLY A 522 -5.74 20.02 14.98
C GLY A 522 -4.71 20.17 13.86
N TYR A 523 -4.21 19.07 13.31
CA TYR A 523 -3.34 19.00 12.12
C TYR A 523 -3.80 17.86 11.24
N ALA A 524 -3.51 17.96 9.94
CA ALA A 524 -3.92 16.98 8.94
C ALA A 524 -3.06 15.71 9.06
N LEU A 525 -3.68 14.58 9.42
CA LEU A 525 -3.03 13.29 9.61
C LEU A 525 -3.57 12.22 8.67
N ALA A 526 -2.69 11.56 7.92
CA ALA A 526 -3.04 10.41 7.09
C ALA A 526 -2.12 9.22 7.31
N GLY A 527 -2.63 8.02 7.07
CA GLY A 527 -1.86 6.77 6.99
C GLY A 527 -1.92 6.13 5.60
N CYS A 528 -0.86 5.44 5.19
CA CYS A 528 -0.81 4.75 3.90
C CYS A 528 -0.35 3.28 4.05
N PRO A 529 -1.26 2.33 4.33
CA PRO A 529 -0.95 0.91 4.27
C PRO A 529 -0.72 0.37 2.86
N ALA A 530 0.22 -0.56 2.71
CA ALA A 530 0.29 -1.46 1.56
C ALA A 530 0.36 -2.92 2.01
N LEU A 531 -0.36 -3.78 1.30
CA LEU A 531 -0.33 -5.22 1.47
C LEU A 531 0.29 -5.86 0.21
N ALA A 532 0.99 -6.98 0.39
CA ALA A 532 1.49 -7.80 -0.71
C ALA A 532 0.78 -9.16 -0.71
N SER A 533 0.20 -9.55 -1.84
CA SER A 533 -0.30 -10.92 -2.10
C SER A 533 0.73 -11.67 -2.96
N ALA A 534 1.31 -12.78 -2.48
CA ALA A 534 2.26 -13.60 -3.26
C ALA A 534 1.83 -15.07 -3.43
N GLY A 535 1.46 -15.45 -4.66
CA GLY A 535 0.94 -16.78 -5.05
C GLY A 535 2.01 -17.84 -5.36
N PRO A 536 1.70 -19.14 -5.24
CA PRO A 536 2.67 -20.21 -5.42
C PRO A 536 2.65 -20.75 -6.86
N THR A 537 3.64 -20.38 -7.67
CA THR A 537 4.11 -21.30 -8.72
C THR A 537 5.58 -21.06 -9.03
N ARG A 538 6.42 -21.98 -8.52
CA ARG A 538 7.80 -22.31 -8.91
C ARG A 538 8.61 -21.17 -9.54
N THR A 539 9.08 -20.26 -8.70
CA THR A 539 10.48 -19.83 -8.49
C THR A 539 10.36 -18.63 -7.55
N TRP A 540 11.14 -18.64 -6.45
CA TRP A 540 11.42 -17.57 -5.47
C TRP A 540 10.91 -16.16 -5.87
N TRP A 541 10.25 -15.35 -5.03
CA TRP A 541 10.65 -14.85 -3.71
C TRP A 541 9.46 -14.33 -2.87
N CYS A 542 9.71 -14.18 -1.57
CA CYS A 542 8.79 -13.90 -0.47
C CYS A 542 8.81 -12.42 -0.07
N ALA A 543 7.64 -11.78 0.18
CA ALA A 543 7.57 -10.58 1.02
C ALA A 543 6.12 -10.17 1.44
N ARG A 544 5.86 -9.87 2.71
CA ARG A 544 5.94 -8.59 3.50
C ARG A 544 4.79 -7.61 3.28
N SER A 545 4.02 -7.38 4.36
CA SER A 545 3.17 -6.19 4.49
C SER A 545 4.05 -5.00 4.92
N CYS A 546 3.83 -3.84 4.30
CA CYS A 546 4.56 -2.61 4.61
C CYS A 546 3.53 -1.51 4.86
N ARG A 547 3.53 -0.92 6.05
CA ARG A 547 2.71 0.27 6.33
C ARG A 547 3.65 1.41 6.67
N ALA A 548 3.65 2.43 5.83
CA ALA A 548 4.48 3.59 6.02
C ALA A 548 3.62 4.87 6.01
N THR A 549 4.06 5.82 6.83
CA THR A 549 3.99 7.27 6.65
C THR A 549 2.78 8.01 7.25
N TRP A 550 3.09 8.91 8.19
CA TRP A 550 2.18 9.82 8.89
C TRP A 550 2.69 11.25 8.77
N TRP A 551 1.78 12.19 8.54
CA TRP A 551 2.11 13.52 8.02
C TRP A 551 1.66 14.64 8.93
N SER A 552 2.44 15.72 8.98
CA SER A 552 1.98 16.99 9.53
C SER A 552 2.32 18.12 8.56
N ALA A 553 1.37 19.02 8.32
CA ALA A 553 1.66 20.36 7.83
C ALA A 553 2.06 21.21 9.05
N SER A 554 3.16 21.97 8.91
CA SER A 554 3.92 22.66 9.98
C SER A 554 3.08 23.33 11.10
N PRO A 555 3.60 23.36 12.35
CA PRO A 555 3.07 24.24 13.40
C PRO A 555 3.38 25.70 13.06
N SER A 556 2.41 26.58 13.34
CA SER A 556 2.53 28.02 13.17
C SER A 556 3.83 28.59 13.79
N PRO A 557 4.42 29.66 13.24
CA PRO A 557 5.64 30.23 13.80
C PRO A 557 5.40 30.69 15.24
N PRO A 558 6.36 30.53 16.16
CA PRO A 558 6.21 31.00 17.53
C PRO A 558 5.95 32.51 17.54
N PRO A 559 5.15 33.03 18.49
CA PRO A 559 4.82 34.44 18.55
C PRO A 559 6.10 35.26 18.63
N SER A 560 6.23 36.22 17.72
CA SER A 560 7.37 37.12 17.62
C SER A 560 7.62 37.79 18.97
N ARG A 561 8.70 37.39 19.66
CA ARG A 561 9.18 38.14 20.82
C ARG A 561 9.66 39.51 20.32
N GLY A 562 8.94 40.54 20.76
CA GLY A 562 9.11 41.91 20.30
C GLY A 562 10.56 42.40 20.36
N ARG A 563 10.96 43.07 19.27
CA ARG A 563 12.16 43.91 19.21
C ARG A 563 12.12 44.93 20.36
N ARG A 564 12.99 44.78 21.35
CA ARG A 564 13.37 45.89 22.22
C ARG A 564 14.48 46.68 21.54
N SER A 565 14.13 47.86 21.05
CA SER A 565 15.06 48.91 20.69
C SER A 565 15.93 49.30 21.90
N ARG A 566 17.25 49.25 21.75
CA ARG A 566 18.16 50.06 22.58
C ARG A 566 18.96 50.98 21.67
N ARG A 567 18.60 52.26 21.73
CA ARG A 567 19.40 53.39 21.26
C ARG A 567 20.70 53.43 22.08
N GLY A 568 21.82 53.72 21.42
CA GLY A 568 23.13 53.93 22.03
C GLY A 568 23.25 55.24 22.81
N PRO A 569 24.48 55.61 23.20
CA PRO A 569 25.04 56.82 22.60
C PRO A 569 26.53 56.75 22.24
N HIS A 570 26.83 57.36 21.08
CA HIS A 570 28.01 58.15 20.68
C HIS A 570 29.42 57.87 21.24
N ALA A 571 30.37 57.67 20.30
CA ALA A 571 31.56 58.54 20.19
C ALA A 571 32.12 58.60 18.74
N ARG A 572 32.47 59.83 18.33
CA ARG A 572 33.10 60.34 17.09
C ARG A 572 34.43 59.60 16.78
N GLY A 573 34.70 59.07 15.58
CA GLY A 573 35.24 59.70 14.33
C GLY A 573 36.80 59.73 14.31
N PRO A 574 37.54 59.94 13.18
CA PRO A 574 37.27 59.74 11.74
C PRO A 574 38.48 59.12 10.93
N LEU A 575 38.35 59.08 9.58
CA LEU A 575 39.40 58.92 8.52
C LEU A 575 39.91 57.48 8.25
N ALA A 576 40.18 56.99 7.04
CA ALA A 576 40.37 57.59 5.70
C ALA A 576 40.06 56.55 4.59
N ALA A 577 39.79 57.06 3.38
CA ALA A 577 39.66 56.31 2.13
C ALA A 577 41.02 55.85 1.57
N VAL A 578 41.08 54.69 0.88
CA VAL A 578 41.87 54.47 -0.35
C VAL A 578 41.27 53.28 -1.14
N ARG A 579 40.80 53.59 -2.36
CA ARG A 579 40.59 52.77 -3.58
C ARG A 579 39.76 51.48 -3.54
#